data_AF-A0A7Z9HYI8-F1
#
_entry.id   AF-A0A7Z9HYI8-F1
#
_cell.length_a   1.000
_cell.length_b   1.000
_cell.length_c   1.000
_cell.angle_alpha   90.00
_cell.angle_beta   90.00
_cell.angle_gamma   90.00
#
_symmetry.space_group_name_H-M   'P 1'
#
loop_
_entity.id
_entity.type
_entity.pdbx_description
1 polymer ?
#
loop_
_entity_poly.entity_id
_entity_poly.type
_entity_poly.pdbx_seq_one_letter_code
_entity_poly.pdbx_strand_id
1 'polypeptide(L)'
;MDLSKIVWVIVILVVVGGAWLLTDDGQDKVYEDATSRLVGNDPDQDVIDEAALSKYGDLNLSMFRHEKAKKFYTAAVERYGTEGKNYWWNWQQLAKCEEKLDNAKGAVDILYNLWLKDGDAFDQRVSSRENLENRIKNLVELNDLNILNYPMDARRLR
;
A
#
# COMPACT_ATOMS: atom_id res chain seq x y z
N MET A 1 -3.06 4.66 47.33
CA MET A 1 -3.58 4.01 46.12
C MET A 1 -2.42 3.25 45.49
N ASP A 2 -2.47 1.93 45.43
CA ASP A 2 -1.33 1.12 44.95
C ASP A 2 -1.10 1.38 43.46
N LEU A 3 0.00 2.06 43.15
CA LEU A 3 0.42 2.37 41.78
C LEU A 3 0.52 1.11 40.91
N SER A 4 0.87 -0.03 41.54
CA SER A 4 0.96 -1.36 40.91
C SER A 4 -0.36 -1.82 40.27
N LYS A 5 -1.51 -1.58 40.92
CA LYS A 5 -2.82 -1.99 40.37
C LYS A 5 -3.21 -1.18 39.13
N ILE A 6 -2.89 0.11 39.13
CA ILE A 6 -3.18 1.03 38.02
C ILE A 6 -2.33 0.67 36.80
N VAL A 7 -1.04 0.39 37.00
CA VAL A 7 -0.14 -0.04 35.91
C VAL A 7 -0.67 -1.30 35.23
N TRP A 8 -1.09 -2.31 36.00
CA TRP A 8 -1.66 -3.54 35.42
C TRP A 8 -2.93 -3.29 34.61
N VAL A 9 -3.84 -2.44 35.09
CA VAL A 9 -5.05 -2.08 34.34
C VAL A 9 -4.68 -1.39 33.02
N ILE A 10 -3.72 -0.46 33.03
CA ILE A 10 -3.24 0.22 31.82
C ILE A 10 -2.63 -0.79 30.84
N VAL A 11 -1.80 -1.72 31.31
CA VAL A 11 -1.20 -2.76 30.46
C VAL A 11 -2.26 -3.64 29.81
N ILE A 12 -3.27 -4.08 30.57
CA ILE A 12 -4.37 -4.88 30.03
C ILE A 12 -5.13 -4.10 28.95
N LEU A 13 -5.42 -2.82 29.20
CA LEU A 13 -6.11 -1.97 28.21
C LEU A 13 -5.29 -1.81 26.93
N VAL A 14 -3.97 -1.65 27.01
CA VAL A 14 -3.10 -1.54 25.84
C VAL A 14 -3.05 -2.86 25.05
N VAL A 15 -2.97 -4.01 25.74
CA VAL A 15 -2.95 -5.33 25.08
C VAL A 15 -4.29 -5.64 24.42
N VAL A 16 -5.40 -5.42 25.12
CA VAL A 16 -6.75 -5.65 24.58
C VAL A 16 -7.05 -4.69 23.44
N GLY A 17 -6.72 -3.40 23.59
CA GLY A 17 -6.86 -2.40 22.53
C GLY A 17 -5.99 -2.71 21.32
N GLY A 18 -4.74 -3.12 21.54
CA GLY A 18 -3.82 -3.53 20.48
C GLY A 18 -4.31 -4.77 19.73
N ALA A 19 -4.81 -5.79 20.44
CA ALA A 19 -5.40 -6.98 19.84
C ALA A 19 -6.67 -6.65 19.05
N TRP A 20 -7.50 -5.73 19.56
CA TRP A 20 -8.69 -5.25 18.85
C TRP A 20 -8.35 -4.56 17.54
N LEU A 21 -7.25 -3.80 17.44
CA LEU A 21 -6.81 -3.22 16.16
C LEU A 21 -6.40 -4.25 15.09
N LEU A 22 -6.25 -5.53 15.46
CA LEU A 22 -5.99 -6.63 14.52
C LEU A 22 -7.28 -7.31 14.03
N THR A 23 -8.44 -6.99 14.62
CA THR A 23 -9.75 -7.48 14.17
C THR A 23 -10.28 -6.65 13.01
N ASP A 24 -11.29 -7.16 12.31
CA ASP A 24 -11.88 -6.44 11.18
C ASP A 24 -12.51 -5.11 11.60
N ASP A 25 -13.29 -5.09 12.69
CA ASP A 25 -13.91 -3.90 13.24
C ASP A 25 -12.88 -2.83 13.64
N GLY A 26 -11.76 -3.26 14.23
CA GLY A 26 -10.69 -2.36 14.64
C GLY A 26 -10.05 -1.66 13.46
N GLN A 27 -9.78 -2.42 12.41
CA GLN A 27 -9.21 -1.87 11.18
C GLN A 27 -10.20 -1.00 10.42
N ASP A 28 -11.47 -1.38 10.35
CA ASP A 28 -12.48 -0.56 9.66
C ASP A 28 -12.70 0.78 10.38
N LYS A 29 -12.63 0.82 11.71
CA LYS A 29 -12.61 2.09 12.45
C LYS A 29 -11.41 2.98 12.10
N VAL A 30 -10.21 2.40 11.97
CA VAL A 30 -9.02 3.17 11.56
C VAL A 30 -9.16 3.69 10.15
N TYR A 31 -9.69 2.86 9.23
CA TYR A 31 -9.98 3.27 7.87
C TYR A 31 -10.97 4.43 7.84
N GLU A 32 -12.05 4.34 8.60
CA GLU A 32 -13.06 5.40 8.73
C GLU A 32 -12.47 6.68 9.30
N ASP A 33 -11.70 6.61 10.39
CA ASP A 33 -11.07 7.79 10.99
C ASP A 33 -10.14 8.50 9.98
N ALA A 34 -9.25 7.74 9.33
CA ALA A 34 -8.30 8.25 8.35
C ALA A 34 -8.96 8.76 7.05
N THR A 35 -10.19 8.35 6.74
CA THR A 35 -10.92 8.78 5.54
C THR A 35 -12.07 9.77 5.83
N SER A 36 -12.30 10.10 7.10
CA SER A 36 -13.41 10.97 7.51
C SER A 36 -13.16 12.47 7.25
N ARG A 37 -11.90 12.91 7.24
CA ARG A 37 -11.51 14.34 7.17
C ARG A 37 -11.17 14.77 5.75
N LEU A 38 -11.66 15.93 5.30
CA LEU A 38 -11.36 16.42 3.95
C LEU A 38 -9.85 16.69 3.78
N VAL A 39 -9.28 16.19 2.68
CA VAL A 39 -7.87 16.39 2.32
C VAL A 39 -7.58 17.87 2.10
N GLY A 40 -6.44 18.34 2.60
CA GLY A 40 -5.97 19.72 2.48
C GLY A 40 -6.48 20.66 3.57
N ASN A 41 -7.36 20.19 4.46
CA ASN A 41 -7.84 21.00 5.59
C ASN A 41 -6.81 21.11 6.72
N ASP A 42 -6.07 20.02 6.98
CA ASP A 42 -4.98 19.97 7.95
C ASP A 42 -3.84 19.11 7.37
N PRO A 43 -2.79 19.75 6.80
CA PRO A 43 -1.68 19.03 6.16
C PRO A 43 -0.94 18.08 7.10
N ASP A 44 -0.84 18.41 8.40
CA ASP A 44 -0.15 17.53 9.36
C ASP A 44 -0.99 16.29 9.63
N GLN A 45 -2.31 16.45 9.74
CA GLN A 45 -3.23 15.33 9.88
C GLN A 45 -3.30 14.48 8.60
N ASP A 46 -3.24 15.08 7.42
CA ASP A 46 -3.21 14.36 6.14
C ASP A 46 -2.01 13.41 6.06
N VAL A 47 -0.83 13.85 6.52
CA VAL A 47 0.37 12.99 6.59
C VAL A 47 0.17 11.83 7.55
N ILE A 48 -0.50 12.06 8.69
CA ILE A 48 -0.79 11.02 9.68
C ILE A 48 -1.78 10.00 9.11
N ASP A 49 -2.86 10.49 8.49
CA ASP A 49 -3.94 9.67 7.94
C ASP A 49 -3.43 8.84 6.73
N GLU A 50 -2.62 9.43 5.83
CA GLU A 50 -1.94 8.70 4.77
C GLU A 50 -1.02 7.60 5.33
N ALA A 51 -0.19 7.95 6.32
CA ALA A 51 0.71 6.99 6.94
C ALA A 51 -0.04 5.87 7.67
N ALA A 52 -1.19 6.16 8.28
CA ALA A 52 -2.05 5.17 8.88
C ALA A 52 -2.59 4.21 7.81
N LEU A 53 -3.11 4.73 6.70
CA LEU A 53 -3.60 3.90 5.60
C LEU A 53 -2.52 2.98 5.04
N SER A 54 -1.32 3.51 4.75
CA SER A 54 -0.18 2.71 4.29
C SER A 54 0.24 1.62 5.28
N LYS A 55 0.36 1.96 6.57
CA LYS A 55 0.79 1.00 7.61
C LYS A 55 -0.22 -0.12 7.82
N TYR A 56 -1.52 0.19 7.81
CA TYR A 56 -2.55 -0.84 7.92
C TYR A 56 -2.70 -1.65 6.63
N GLY A 57 -2.39 -1.06 5.48
CA GLY A 57 -2.17 -1.80 4.23
C GLY A 57 -1.05 -2.83 4.38
N ASP A 58 0.13 -2.42 4.87
CA ASP A 58 1.28 -3.30 5.08
C ASP A 58 0.96 -4.42 6.09
N LEU A 59 0.28 -4.08 7.18
CA LEU A 59 -0.18 -5.03 8.19
C LEU A 59 -1.09 -6.09 7.56
N ASN A 60 -2.12 -5.66 6.82
CA ASN A 60 -3.04 -6.58 6.16
C ASN A 60 -2.34 -7.45 5.11
N LEU A 61 -1.40 -6.88 4.35
CA LEU A 61 -0.60 -7.62 3.39
C LEU A 61 0.22 -8.72 4.08
N SER A 62 0.84 -8.42 5.23
CA SER A 62 1.60 -9.39 6.04
C SER A 62 0.72 -10.49 6.66
N MET A 63 -0.56 -10.20 6.90
CA MET A 63 -1.56 -11.15 7.40
C MET A 63 -2.28 -11.92 6.29
N PHE A 64 -1.83 -11.81 5.03
CA PHE A 64 -2.46 -12.42 3.86
C PHE A 64 -3.91 -11.96 3.60
N ARG A 65 -4.30 -10.80 4.15
CA ARG A 65 -5.61 -10.16 3.93
C ARG A 65 -5.55 -9.23 2.72
N HIS A 66 -5.30 -9.79 1.55
CA HIS A 66 -4.93 -9.04 0.33
C HIS A 66 -6.01 -8.05 -0.15
N GLU A 67 -7.29 -8.40 -0.07
CA GLU A 67 -8.39 -7.48 -0.43
C GLU A 67 -8.45 -6.27 0.50
N LYS A 68 -8.29 -6.50 1.81
CA LYS A 68 -8.28 -5.43 2.81
C LYS A 68 -7.03 -4.57 2.66
N ALA A 69 -5.87 -5.16 2.42
CA ALA A 69 -4.65 -4.41 2.09
C ALA A 69 -4.86 -3.51 0.86
N LYS A 70 -5.44 -4.06 -0.22
CA LYS A 70 -5.80 -3.30 -1.43
C LYS A 70 -6.71 -2.12 -1.11
N LYS A 71 -7.79 -2.32 -0.33
CA LYS A 71 -8.70 -1.24 0.11
C LYS A 71 -7.94 -0.08 0.75
N PHE A 72 -7.01 -0.36 1.66
CA PHE A 72 -6.23 0.66 2.37
C PHE A 72 -5.26 1.41 1.45
N TYR A 73 -4.50 0.70 0.62
CA TYR A 73 -3.58 1.36 -0.31
C TYR A 73 -4.31 2.15 -1.40
N THR A 74 -5.44 1.64 -1.91
CA THR A 74 -6.27 2.35 -2.88
C THR A 74 -6.78 3.66 -2.27
N ALA A 75 -7.32 3.62 -1.05
CA ALA A 75 -7.76 4.82 -0.37
C ALA A 75 -6.63 5.84 -0.19
N ALA A 76 -5.42 5.40 0.18
CA ALA A 76 -4.28 6.32 0.31
C ALA A 76 -3.90 6.96 -1.04
N VAL A 77 -3.80 6.15 -2.10
CA VAL A 77 -3.43 6.61 -3.45
C VAL A 77 -4.46 7.57 -4.03
N GLU A 78 -5.75 7.21 -3.97
CA GLU A 78 -6.83 8.02 -4.55
C GLU A 78 -7.04 9.32 -3.80
N ARG A 79 -6.87 9.29 -2.47
CA ARG A 79 -7.16 10.43 -1.60
C ARG A 79 -6.06 11.48 -1.62
N TYR A 80 -4.80 11.06 -1.51
CA TYR A 80 -3.66 12.00 -1.41
C TYR A 80 -2.97 12.26 -2.75
N GLY A 81 -3.18 11.39 -3.75
CA GLY A 81 -2.58 11.56 -5.07
C GLY A 81 -1.05 11.66 -5.00
N THR A 82 -0.45 12.27 -6.02
CA THR A 82 1.02 12.43 -6.13
C THR A 82 1.63 13.33 -5.05
N GLU A 83 0.82 14.09 -4.31
CA GLU A 83 1.26 14.91 -3.16
C GLU A 83 1.51 14.04 -1.91
N GLY A 84 0.92 12.84 -1.86
CA GLY A 84 1.11 11.90 -0.76
C GLY A 84 2.55 11.39 -0.66
N LYS A 85 3.10 11.39 0.55
CA LYS A 85 4.49 10.98 0.84
C LYS A 85 4.74 9.51 0.51
N ASN A 86 3.71 8.67 0.54
CA ASN A 86 3.78 7.24 0.27
C ASN A 86 3.14 6.86 -1.07
N TYR A 87 2.80 7.82 -1.93
CA TYR A 87 2.06 7.56 -3.17
C TYR A 87 2.69 6.46 -4.03
N TRP A 88 3.96 6.60 -4.41
CA TRP A 88 4.64 5.65 -5.29
C TRP A 88 4.86 4.29 -4.64
N TRP A 89 5.21 4.29 -3.34
CA TRP A 89 5.29 3.06 -2.55
C TRP A 89 3.96 2.30 -2.49
N ASN A 90 2.85 3.03 -2.27
CA ASN A 90 1.51 2.45 -2.18
C ASN A 90 1.07 1.84 -3.53
N TRP A 91 1.38 2.48 -4.67
CA TRP A 91 1.17 1.86 -5.99
C TRP A 91 1.93 0.55 -6.13
N GLN A 92 3.18 0.48 -5.70
CA GLN A 92 3.92 -0.79 -5.74
C GLN A 92 3.28 -1.86 -4.84
N GLN A 93 2.75 -1.48 -3.67
CA GLN A 93 2.03 -2.44 -2.83
C GLN A 93 0.69 -2.86 -3.44
N LEU A 94 -0.01 -1.98 -4.16
CA LEU A 94 -1.21 -2.34 -4.92
C LEU A 94 -0.88 -3.40 -5.98
N ALA A 95 0.21 -3.27 -6.73
CA ALA A 95 0.64 -4.31 -7.67
C ALA A 95 0.85 -5.67 -6.97
N LYS A 96 1.48 -5.68 -5.79
CA LYS A 96 1.62 -6.90 -4.98
C LYS A 96 0.27 -7.47 -4.56
N CYS A 97 -0.68 -6.62 -4.17
CA CYS A 97 -2.03 -7.07 -3.82
C CYS A 97 -2.73 -7.71 -5.02
N GLU A 98 -2.64 -7.11 -6.21
CA GLU A 98 -3.21 -7.68 -7.44
C GLU A 98 -2.57 -9.03 -7.78
N GLU A 99 -1.24 -9.17 -7.66
CA GLU A 99 -0.56 -10.47 -7.86
C GLU A 99 -1.07 -11.54 -6.89
N LYS A 100 -1.32 -11.18 -5.63
CA LYS A 100 -1.82 -12.11 -4.60
C LYS A 100 -3.31 -12.41 -4.71
N LEU A 101 -4.05 -11.63 -5.50
CA LEU A 101 -5.46 -11.83 -5.82
C LEU A 101 -5.64 -12.48 -7.21
N ASP A 102 -4.57 -13.06 -7.77
CA ASP A 102 -4.53 -13.68 -9.10
C ASP A 102 -4.97 -12.74 -10.24
N ASN A 103 -4.89 -11.42 -10.04
CA ASN A 103 -5.17 -10.41 -11.05
C ASN A 103 -3.85 -9.95 -11.73
N ALA A 104 -3.23 -10.87 -12.47
CA ALA A 104 -1.95 -10.62 -13.13
C ALA A 104 -1.99 -9.39 -14.06
N LYS A 105 -3.10 -9.17 -14.76
CA LYS A 105 -3.27 -8.01 -15.64
C LYS A 105 -3.21 -6.70 -14.85
N GLY A 106 -3.99 -6.58 -13.77
CA GLY A 106 -3.98 -5.39 -12.91
C GLY A 106 -2.61 -5.12 -12.29
N ALA A 107 -1.90 -6.18 -11.89
CA ALA A 107 -0.52 -6.05 -11.40
C ALA A 107 0.42 -5.48 -12.47
N VAL A 108 0.38 -6.03 -13.69
CA VAL A 108 1.22 -5.57 -14.81
C VAL A 108 0.89 -4.12 -15.19
N ASP A 109 -0.40 -3.75 -15.25
CA ASP A 109 -0.82 -2.38 -15.54
C ASP A 109 -0.21 -1.37 -14.54
N ILE A 110 -0.22 -1.71 -13.25
CA ILE A 110 0.36 -0.88 -12.19
C ILE A 110 1.89 -0.81 -12.32
N LEU A 111 2.56 -1.95 -12.43
CA LEU A 111 4.02 -2.03 -12.53
C LEU A 111 4.52 -1.28 -13.78
N TYR A 112 3.81 -1.40 -14.90
CA TYR A 112 4.13 -0.69 -16.13
C TYR A 112 3.97 0.81 -15.97
N ASN A 113 2.93 1.28 -15.25
CA ASN A 113 2.79 2.70 -14.92
C ASN A 113 3.95 3.20 -14.06
N LEU A 114 4.35 2.45 -13.03
CA LEU A 114 5.53 2.76 -12.21
C LEU A 114 6.82 2.82 -13.06
N TRP A 115 7.00 1.88 -13.99
CA TRP A 115 8.13 1.86 -14.92
C TRP A 115 8.13 3.06 -15.87
N LEU A 116 6.96 3.43 -16.42
CA LEU A 116 6.81 4.58 -17.30
C LEU A 116 7.13 5.91 -16.59
N LYS A 117 6.75 6.01 -15.31
CA LYS A 117 6.92 7.20 -14.50
C LYS A 117 8.26 7.29 -13.79
N ASP A 118 9.11 6.26 -13.87
CA ASP A 118 10.38 6.21 -13.13
C ASP A 118 10.15 6.33 -11.61
N GLY A 119 9.23 5.50 -11.08
CA GLY A 119 8.76 5.61 -9.69
C GLY A 119 9.88 5.55 -8.63
N ASP A 120 10.98 4.84 -8.92
CA ASP A 120 12.17 4.77 -8.07
C ASP A 120 12.96 6.08 -7.99
N ALA A 121 12.87 6.95 -9.00
CA ALA A 121 13.43 8.31 -8.95
C ALA A 121 12.69 9.21 -7.94
N PHE A 122 11.43 8.91 -7.65
CA PHE A 122 10.60 9.65 -6.69
C PHE A 122 10.59 9.02 -5.30
N ASP A 123 10.69 7.69 -5.20
CA ASP A 123 10.69 6.97 -3.94
C ASP A 123 11.62 5.75 -4.01
N GLN A 124 12.75 5.82 -3.29
CA GLN A 124 13.78 4.77 -3.25
C GLN A 124 13.28 3.40 -2.74
N ARG A 125 12.09 3.34 -2.12
CA ARG A 125 11.48 2.06 -1.70
C ARG A 125 10.86 1.32 -2.88
N VAL A 126 10.52 2.04 -3.96
CA VAL A 126 10.03 1.46 -5.21
C VAL A 126 11.18 0.69 -5.86
N SER A 127 10.85 -0.46 -6.42
CA SER A 127 11.80 -1.30 -7.14
C SER A 127 12.39 -0.52 -8.31
N SER A 128 13.69 -0.71 -8.55
CA SER A 128 14.36 -0.05 -9.67
C SER A 128 13.68 -0.37 -11.00
N ARG A 129 13.85 0.52 -11.97
CA ARG A 129 13.30 0.35 -13.33
C ARG A 129 13.57 -1.03 -13.95
N GLU A 130 14.81 -1.54 -13.84
CA GLU A 130 15.19 -2.86 -14.34
C GLU A 130 14.43 -4.00 -13.62
N ASN A 131 14.27 -3.90 -12.30
CA ASN A 131 13.51 -4.88 -11.52
C ASN A 131 12.02 -4.87 -11.87
N LEU A 132 11.43 -3.68 -12.08
CA LEU A 132 10.05 -3.55 -12.56
C LEU A 132 9.88 -4.19 -13.93
N GLU A 133 10.79 -3.91 -14.88
CA GLU A 133 10.77 -4.50 -16.21
C GLU A 133 10.85 -6.03 -16.18
N ASN A 134 11.78 -6.60 -15.42
CA ASN A 134 11.90 -8.05 -15.28
C ASN A 134 10.64 -8.67 -14.66
N ARG A 135 10.07 -8.02 -13.65
CA ARG A 135 8.83 -8.48 -13.01
C ARG A 135 7.63 -8.42 -13.97
N ILE A 136 7.52 -7.36 -14.77
CA ILE A 136 6.49 -7.23 -15.82
C ILE A 136 6.63 -8.35 -16.84
N LYS A 137 7.83 -8.59 -17.39
CA LYS A 137 8.06 -9.66 -18.38
C LYS A 137 7.65 -11.02 -17.82
N ASN A 138 8.08 -11.33 -16.60
CA ASN A 138 7.75 -12.60 -15.95
C ASN A 138 6.24 -12.76 -15.75
N LEU A 139 5.53 -11.72 -15.27
CA LEU A 139 4.08 -11.80 -15.09
C LEU A 139 3.34 -11.94 -16.43
N VAL A 140 3.80 -11.24 -17.47
CA VAL A 140 3.22 -11.34 -18.82
C VAL A 140 3.41 -12.75 -19.40
N GLU A 141 4.61 -13.31 -19.29
CA GLU A 141 4.93 -14.66 -19.79
C GLU A 141 4.18 -15.75 -19.01
N LEU A 142 4.19 -15.70 -17.67
CA LEU A 142 3.56 -16.73 -16.83
C LEU A 142 2.03 -16.76 -16.92
N ASN A 143 1.39 -15.68 -17.39
CA ASN A 143 -0.06 -15.55 -17.47
C ASN A 143 -0.56 -15.37 -18.92
N ASP A 144 0.28 -15.66 -19.93
CA ASP A 144 -0.04 -15.54 -21.36
C ASP A 144 -0.67 -14.19 -21.75
N LEU A 145 -0.21 -13.10 -21.13
CA LEU A 145 -0.70 -11.75 -21.43
C LEU A 145 -0.12 -11.25 -22.76
N ASN A 146 -0.87 -10.42 -23.48
CA ASN A 146 -0.39 -9.84 -24.74
C ASN A 146 0.69 -8.78 -24.48
N ILE A 147 1.96 -9.12 -24.73
CA ILE A 147 3.13 -8.25 -24.57
C ILE A 147 3.02 -6.94 -25.38
N LEU A 148 2.27 -6.93 -26.49
CA LEU A 148 2.09 -5.74 -27.32
C LEU A 148 1.34 -4.61 -26.59
N ASN A 149 0.64 -4.92 -25.50
CA ASN A 149 0.00 -3.92 -24.65
C ASN A 149 1.00 -3.19 -23.74
N TYR A 150 2.21 -3.70 -23.59
CA TYR A 150 3.24 -3.18 -22.69
C TYR A 150 4.56 -2.97 -23.44
N PRO A 151 4.62 -2.01 -24.39
CA PRO A 151 5.83 -1.76 -25.15
C PRO A 151 6.91 -1.23 -24.20
N MET A 152 7.87 -2.10 -23.87
CA MET A 152 9.10 -1.72 -23.17
C MET A 152 10.18 -1.49 -24.24
N ASP A 153 10.73 -0.28 -24.26
CA ASP A 153 11.63 0.17 -25.32
C ASP A 153 12.98 -0.54 -25.21
N ALA A 154 13.19 -1.56 -26.04
CA ALA A 154 14.44 -2.33 -26.11
C ALA A 154 15.67 -1.47 -26.47
N ARG A 155 15.49 -0.20 -26.87
CA ARG A 155 16.57 0.68 -27.33
C ARG A 155 17.28 1.46 -26.23
N ARG A 156 16.85 1.38 -24.97
CA ARG A 156 17.43 2.14 -23.85
C ARG A 156 18.50 1.39 -23.03
N LEU A 157 18.93 0.22 -23.48
CA LEU A 157 20.03 -0.57 -22.89
C LEU A 157 21.42 -0.25 -23.49
N ARG A 158 21.58 0.89 -24.16
CA ARG A 158 22.85 1.32 -24.77
C ARG A 158 23.42 2.55 -24.09
#